data_AF-X0X8Y7-F1
#
_entry.id   AF-X0X8Y7-F1
#
_cell.length_a   1.000
_cell.length_b   1.000
_cell.length_c   1.000
_cell.angle_alpha   90.00
_cell.angle_beta   90.00
_cell.angle_gamma   90.00
#
_symmetry.space_group_name_H-M   'P 1'
#
loop_
_entity.id
_entity.type
_entity.pdbx_description
1 polymer ?
#
loop_
_entity_poly.entity_id
_entity_poly.type
_entity_poly.pdbx_seq_one_letter_code
_entity_poly.pdbx_strand_id
1 'polypeptide(L)'
;MSKDPTDPAVSITLTEHQQCDFEMIAVGAMSPLEGFMDEADYHGVCDNVALADGTTWPIPITCAVDDPTAGKVGAGDRVALTDGAGRLLGYMTVSEKYKQDKRKQAAKAFGTEDTAHPGVKVVM
;
A
#
# COMPACT_ATOMS: atom_id res chain seq x y z
N MET A 1 14.34 -7.50 -24.93
CA MET A 1 14.03 -7.95 -23.55
C MET A 1 12.85 -8.91 -23.66
N SER A 2 13.10 -10.19 -23.47
CA SER A 2 12.08 -11.23 -23.56
C SER A 2 11.19 -11.12 -22.32
N LYS A 3 9.90 -10.80 -22.47
CA LYS A 3 8.93 -10.91 -21.37
C LYS A 3 8.80 -12.38 -21.02
N ASP A 4 9.00 -12.73 -19.76
CA ASP A 4 8.76 -14.08 -19.29
C ASP A 4 7.25 -14.35 -19.43
N PRO A 5 6.78 -15.49 -19.97
CA PRO A 5 5.35 -15.81 -20.05
C PRO A 5 4.62 -15.79 -18.69
N THR A 6 5.33 -15.75 -17.56
CA THR A 6 4.75 -15.55 -16.22
C THR A 6 4.63 -14.07 -15.80
N ASP A 7 5.09 -13.12 -16.61
CA ASP A 7 4.98 -11.70 -16.29
C ASP A 7 3.52 -11.25 -16.32
N PRO A 8 3.03 -10.63 -15.24
CA PRO A 8 1.66 -10.18 -15.17
C PRO A 8 1.37 -9.08 -16.20
N ALA A 9 0.15 -9.08 -16.73
CA ALA A 9 -0.28 -8.11 -17.72
C ALA A 9 -0.39 -6.68 -17.17
N VAL A 10 -0.57 -6.54 -15.86
CA VAL A 10 -0.70 -5.25 -15.16
C VAL A 10 0.53 -4.99 -14.31
N SER A 11 1.04 -3.76 -14.44
CA SER A 11 2.14 -3.22 -13.62
C SER A 11 1.63 -2.01 -12.86
N ILE A 12 2.00 -1.90 -11.58
CA ILE A 12 1.74 -0.76 -10.72
C ILE A 12 3.09 -0.07 -10.47
N THR A 13 3.18 1.20 -10.85
CA THR A 13 4.34 2.03 -10.52
C THR A 13 4.18 2.57 -9.11
N LEU A 14 5.08 2.18 -8.21
CA LEU A 14 5.10 2.64 -6.83
C LEU A 14 5.67 4.06 -6.73
N THR A 15 5.07 4.88 -5.88
CA THR A 15 5.69 6.13 -5.43
C THR A 15 6.96 5.84 -4.63
N GLU A 16 7.88 6.81 -4.50
CA GLU A 16 9.11 6.63 -3.70
C GLU A 16 8.81 6.17 -2.26
N HIS A 17 7.74 6.69 -1.63
CA HIS A 17 7.31 6.25 -0.31
C HIS A 17 6.88 4.77 -0.30
N GLN A 18 6.06 4.37 -1.27
CA GLN A 18 5.61 2.97 -1.38
C GLN A 18 6.77 2.02 -1.73
N GLN A 19 7.80 2.50 -2.42
CA GLN A 19 9.02 1.72 -2.66
C GLN A 19 9.75 1.46 -1.34
N CYS A 20 9.90 2.47 -0.47
CA CYS A 20 10.46 2.28 0.86
C CYS A 20 9.61 1.30 1.70
N ASP A 21 8.28 1.45 1.69
CA ASP A 21 7.38 0.52 2.38
C ASP A 21 7.53 -0.91 1.87
N PHE A 22 7.56 -1.09 0.55
CA PHE A 22 7.76 -2.38 -0.09
C PHE A 22 9.11 -3.01 0.32
N GLU A 23 10.19 -2.25 0.30
CA GLU A 23 11.51 -2.72 0.72
C GLU A 23 11.52 -3.12 2.20
N MET A 24 10.93 -2.30 3.08
CA MET A 24 10.85 -2.57 4.52
C MET A 24 10.04 -3.83 4.84
N ILE A 25 8.94 -4.08 4.12
CA ILE A 25 8.18 -5.32 4.20
C ILE A 25 9.04 -6.50 3.70
N ALA A 26 9.66 -6.37 2.52
CA ALA A 26 10.41 -7.45 1.89
C ALA A 26 11.60 -7.94 2.72
N VAL A 27 12.26 -7.05 3.47
CA VAL A 27 13.37 -7.41 4.38
C VAL A 27 12.92 -7.81 5.78
N GLY A 28 11.61 -7.77 6.07
CA GLY A 28 11.04 -8.09 7.38
C GLY A 28 11.23 -7.00 8.45
N ALA A 29 11.63 -5.78 8.08
CA ALA A 29 11.72 -4.66 9.02
C ALA A 29 10.33 -4.24 9.54
N MET A 30 9.27 -4.57 8.80
CA MET A 30 7.88 -4.32 9.16
C MET A 30 7.13 -5.57 9.66
N SER A 31 7.84 -6.60 10.15
CA SER A 31 7.16 -7.76 10.75
C SER A 31 6.19 -7.32 11.87
N PRO A 32 4.97 -7.87 11.92
CA PRO A 32 4.52 -9.09 11.24
C PRO A 32 3.97 -8.92 9.81
N LEU A 33 4.01 -7.71 9.22
CA LEU A 33 3.49 -7.51 7.87
C LEU A 33 4.27 -8.30 6.83
N GLU A 34 3.56 -9.07 6.01
CA GLU A 34 4.09 -9.81 4.86
C GLU A 34 3.69 -9.17 3.51
N GLY A 35 2.96 -8.06 3.56
CA GLY A 35 2.45 -7.33 2.41
C GLY A 35 1.84 -5.99 2.82
N PHE A 36 1.27 -5.28 1.85
CA PHE A 36 0.45 -4.11 2.13
C PHE A 36 -0.85 -4.51 2.83
N MET A 37 -1.37 -3.63 3.69
CA MET A 37 -2.55 -3.89 4.52
C MET A 37 -3.82 -4.06 3.69
N ASP A 38 -4.62 -5.06 4.08
CA ASP A 38 -6.02 -5.18 3.68
C ASP A 38 -6.92 -4.15 4.40
N GLU A 39 -8.20 -4.15 4.10
CA GLU A 39 -9.21 -3.22 4.59
C GLU A 39 -9.39 -3.37 6.11
N ALA A 40 -9.32 -4.60 6.62
CA ALA A 40 -9.47 -4.88 8.04
C ALA A 40 -8.29 -4.31 8.84
N ASP A 41 -7.06 -4.56 8.39
CA ASP A 41 -5.85 -4.00 9.01
C ASP A 41 -5.82 -2.48 8.88
N TYR A 42 -6.17 -1.93 7.70
CA TYR A 42 -6.25 -0.49 7.49
C TYR A 42 -7.20 0.20 8.47
N HIS A 43 -8.41 -0.34 8.63
CA HIS A 43 -9.38 0.21 9.56
C HIS A 43 -8.98 -0.02 11.02
N GLY A 44 -8.43 -1.19 11.35
CA GLY A 44 -7.88 -1.48 12.67
C GLY A 44 -6.83 -0.44 13.07
N VAL A 45 -5.90 -0.14 12.17
CA VAL A 45 -4.83 0.83 12.44
C VAL A 45 -5.40 2.23 12.60
N CYS A 46 -6.30 2.66 11.71
CA CYS A 46 -6.90 3.99 11.78
C CYS A 46 -7.77 4.20 13.04
N ASP A 47 -8.50 3.18 13.48
CA ASP A 47 -9.46 3.32 14.59
C ASP A 47 -8.89 2.94 15.95
N ASN A 48 -8.03 1.93 15.98
CA ASN A 48 -7.58 1.26 17.21
C ASN A 48 -6.06 1.25 17.40
N VAL A 49 -5.27 1.77 16.44
CA VAL A 49 -3.79 1.72 16.51
C VAL A 49 -3.28 0.28 16.59
N ALA A 50 -3.97 -0.64 15.93
CA ALA A 50 -3.65 -2.06 15.92
C ALA A 50 -4.06 -2.72 14.60
N LEU A 51 -3.33 -3.74 14.16
CA LEU A 51 -3.76 -4.64 13.09
C LEU A 51 -5.03 -5.39 13.51
N ALA A 52 -5.70 -6.04 12.56
CA ALA A 52 -6.94 -6.78 12.81
C ALA A 52 -6.76 -7.94 13.80
N ASP A 53 -5.54 -8.47 13.91
CA ASP A 53 -5.17 -9.52 14.88
C ASP A 53 -4.88 -8.97 16.30
N GLY A 54 -4.91 -7.65 16.49
CA GLY A 54 -4.65 -6.96 17.76
C GLY A 54 -3.19 -6.53 17.96
N THR A 55 -2.28 -6.81 17.02
CA THR A 55 -0.89 -6.34 17.09
C THR A 55 -0.85 -4.82 17.01
N THR A 56 -0.23 -4.15 17.99
CA THR A 56 -0.09 -2.68 18.00
C THR A 56 0.62 -2.18 16.75
N TRP A 57 -0.01 -1.28 16.01
CA TRP A 57 0.56 -0.72 14.79
C TRP A 57 0.03 0.70 14.53
N PRO A 58 0.90 1.72 14.39
CA PRO A 58 0.45 3.11 14.46
C PRO A 58 0.13 3.77 13.11
N ILE A 59 0.64 3.27 11.99
CA ILE A 59 0.56 3.94 10.69
C ILE A 59 0.15 2.96 9.60
N PRO A 60 -0.89 3.25 8.79
CA PRO A 60 -1.29 2.35 7.71
C PRO A 60 -0.22 2.24 6.61
N ILE A 61 0.06 1.02 6.16
CA ILE A 61 1.01 0.73 5.09
C ILE A 61 0.25 0.12 3.91
N THR A 62 -0.03 0.93 2.89
CA THR A 62 -0.97 0.55 1.80
C THR A 62 -0.43 0.87 0.41
N CYS A 63 -0.70 0.01 -0.56
CA CYS A 63 -0.44 0.28 -1.98
C CYS A 63 -1.59 1.09 -2.61
N ALA A 64 -1.74 2.35 -2.18
CA ALA A 64 -2.71 3.27 -2.76
C ALA A 64 -2.42 3.55 -4.25
N VAL A 65 -3.45 3.43 -5.09
CA VAL A 65 -3.42 3.72 -6.53
C VAL A 65 -4.64 4.56 -6.92
N ASP A 66 -4.61 5.15 -8.11
CA ASP A 66 -5.76 5.88 -8.65
C ASP A 66 -6.89 4.94 -9.13
N ASP A 67 -8.09 5.50 -9.29
CA ASP A 67 -9.27 4.74 -9.73
C ASP A 67 -9.09 4.01 -11.07
N PRO A 68 -8.47 4.63 -12.11
CA PRO A 68 -8.16 3.94 -13.35
C PRO A 68 -7.24 2.71 -13.17
N THR A 69 -6.26 2.77 -12.26
CA THR A 69 -5.37 1.64 -11.99
C THR A 69 -6.08 0.57 -11.18
N ALA A 70 -6.85 0.94 -10.15
CA ALA A 70 -7.68 0.02 -9.38
C ALA A 70 -8.75 -0.69 -10.24
N GLY A 71 -9.20 -0.06 -11.33
CA GLY A 71 -10.13 -0.64 -12.30
C GLY A 71 -9.52 -1.75 -13.17
N LYS A 72 -8.19 -1.84 -13.26
CA LYS A 72 -7.47 -2.82 -14.08
C LYS A 72 -7.09 -4.10 -13.33
N VAL A 73 -7.31 -4.14 -12.02
CA VAL A 73 -6.92 -5.25 -11.14
C VAL A 73 -8.13 -5.78 -10.37
N GLY A 74 -8.15 -7.08 -10.15
CA GLY A 74 -9.13 -7.80 -9.33
C GLY A 74 -8.46 -8.66 -8.27
N ALA A 75 -9.25 -9.14 -7.30
CA ALA A 75 -8.79 -10.10 -6.32
C ALA A 75 -8.30 -11.38 -7.01
N GLY A 76 -7.16 -11.91 -6.56
CA GLY A 76 -6.45 -13.05 -7.16
C GLY A 76 -5.48 -12.68 -8.28
N ASP A 77 -5.53 -11.45 -8.81
CA ASP A 77 -4.58 -11.04 -9.84
C ASP A 77 -3.18 -10.92 -9.26
N ARG A 78 -2.20 -11.37 -10.04
CA ARG A 78 -0.79 -11.06 -9.80
C ARG A 78 -0.43 -9.79 -10.57
N VAL A 79 0.25 -8.86 -9.93
CA VAL A 79 0.70 -7.60 -10.54
C VAL A 79 2.21 -7.42 -10.35
N ALA A 80 2.85 -6.76 -11.31
CA ALA A 80 4.24 -6.33 -11.17
C ALA A 80 4.28 -5.00 -10.42
N LEU A 81 5.25 -4.84 -9.52
CA LEU A 81 5.55 -3.59 -8.85
C LEU A 81 6.82 -3.01 -9.46
N THR A 82 6.75 -1.77 -9.94
CA THR A 82 7.88 -1.09 -10.60
C THR A 82 8.18 0.25 -9.97
N ASP A 83 9.42 0.72 -10.10
CA ASP A 83 9.77 2.11 -9.78
C ASP A 83 9.41 3.08 -10.93
N GLY A 84 9.64 4.38 -10.71
CA GLY A 84 9.39 5.42 -11.70
C GLY A 84 10.24 5.33 -12.98
N ALA A 85 11.34 4.55 -12.96
CA ALA A 85 12.16 4.28 -14.13
C ALA A 85 11.72 3.01 -14.88
N GLY A 86 10.69 2.31 -14.38
CA GLY A 86 10.16 1.08 -14.97
C GLY A 86 10.97 -0.18 -14.60
N ARG A 87 11.87 -0.11 -13.61
CA ARG A 87 12.58 -1.30 -13.12
C ARG A 87 11.63 -2.12 -12.25
N LEU A 88 11.63 -3.44 -12.47
CA LEU A 88 10.88 -4.39 -11.65
C LEU A 88 11.46 -4.46 -10.24
N LEU A 89 10.60 -4.24 -9.24
CA LEU A 89 10.92 -4.35 -7.82
C LEU A 89 10.45 -5.68 -7.24
N GLY A 90 9.28 -6.15 -7.67
CA GLY A 90 8.72 -7.42 -7.23
C GLY A 90 7.32 -7.67 -7.78
N TYR A 91 6.64 -8.64 -7.17
CA TYR A 91 5.28 -9.00 -7.53
C TYR A 91 4.39 -8.97 -6.28
N MET A 92 3.13 -8.63 -6.48
CA MET A 92 2.10 -8.69 -5.44
C MET A 92 0.91 -9.48 -5.97
N THR A 93 0.32 -10.33 -5.13
CA THR A 93 -1.00 -10.89 -5.39
C THR A 93 -2.03 -10.00 -4.72
N VAL A 94 -2.99 -9.51 -5.48
CA VAL A 94 -4.07 -8.66 -4.98
C VAL A 94 -5.04 -9.55 -4.18
N SER A 95 -5.07 -9.41 -2.87
CA SER A 95 -6.10 -10.06 -2.04
C SER A 95 -7.45 -9.38 -2.22
N GLU A 96 -7.45 -8.06 -2.24
CA GLU A 96 -8.64 -7.23 -2.29
C GLU A 96 -8.32 -5.78 -2.72
N LYS A 97 -9.37 -4.97 -2.88
CA LYS A 97 -9.28 -3.53 -3.12
C LYS A 97 -10.43 -2.82 -2.41
N TYR A 98 -10.11 -1.71 -1.77
CA TYR A 98 -11.07 -0.93 -0.98
C TYR A 98 -10.83 0.57 -1.15
N LYS A 99 -11.79 1.38 -0.71
CA LYS A 99 -11.70 2.84 -0.78
C LYS A 99 -11.16 3.38 0.54
N GLN A 100 -10.06 4.12 0.46
CA GLN A 100 -9.44 4.75 1.62
C GLN A 100 -10.14 6.05 1.98
N ASP A 101 -10.42 6.25 3.26
CA ASP A 101 -10.80 7.56 3.80
C ASP A 101 -9.53 8.30 4.23
N LYS A 102 -8.91 8.96 3.26
CA LYS A 102 -7.66 9.73 3.42
C LYS A 102 -7.75 10.78 4.54
N ARG A 103 -8.93 11.40 4.73
CA ARG A 103 -9.18 12.39 5.78
C ARG A 103 -9.20 11.74 7.15
N LYS A 104 -9.94 10.64 7.30
CA LYS A 104 -9.94 9.85 8.53
C LYS A 104 -8.53 9.36 8.87
N GLN A 105 -7.80 8.80 7.91
CA GLN A 105 -6.41 8.38 8.11
C GLN A 105 -5.53 9.52 8.57
N ALA A 106 -5.59 10.69 7.92
CA ALA A 106 -4.80 11.85 8.30
C ALA A 106 -5.09 12.30 9.74
N ALA A 107 -6.38 12.47 10.07
CA ALA A 107 -6.81 12.88 11.40
C ALA A 107 -6.38 11.88 12.48
N LYS A 108 -6.43 10.58 12.20
CA LYS A 108 -6.13 9.51 13.16
C LYS A 108 -4.63 9.24 13.31
N ALA A 109 -3.90 9.16 12.20
CA ALA A 109 -2.47 8.85 12.21
C ALA A 109 -1.61 10.06 12.58
N PHE A 110 -2.01 11.28 12.18
CA PHE A 110 -1.21 12.49 12.38
C PHE A 110 -1.84 13.50 13.34
N GLY A 111 -3.07 13.26 13.81
CA GLY A 111 -3.79 14.20 14.69
C GLY A 111 -4.27 15.47 13.98
N THR A 112 -4.16 15.55 12.65
CA THR A 112 -4.53 16.72 11.86
C THR A 112 -4.86 16.35 10.41
N GLU A 113 -5.70 17.15 9.75
CA GLU A 113 -5.99 17.08 8.32
C GLU A 113 -5.29 18.20 7.52
N ASP A 114 -4.44 18.99 8.18
CA ASP A 114 -3.73 20.10 7.54
C ASP A 114 -2.71 19.60 6.52
N THR A 115 -2.89 19.97 5.25
CA THR A 115 -2.01 19.60 4.13
C THR A 115 -0.64 20.26 4.19
N ALA A 116 -0.43 21.23 5.09
CA ALA A 116 0.90 21.72 5.43
C ALA A 116 1.72 20.67 6.23
N HIS A 117 1.08 19.73 6.91
CA HIS A 117 1.75 18.65 7.62
C HIS A 117 2.36 17.64 6.61
N PRO A 118 3.67 17.34 6.67
CA PRO A 118 4.33 16.48 5.68
C PRO A 118 3.66 15.10 5.52
N GLY A 119 3.25 14.47 6.63
CA GLY A 119 2.56 13.18 6.59
C GLY A 119 1.17 13.24 5.96
N VAL A 120 0.42 14.34 6.17
CA VAL A 120 -0.90 14.51 5.57
C VAL A 120 -0.76 14.72 4.07
N LYS A 121 0.24 15.49 3.65
CA LYS A 121 0.53 15.74 2.23
C LYS A 121 0.83 14.47 1.44
N VAL A 122 1.42 13.45 2.06
CA VAL A 122 1.68 12.16 1.41
C VAL A 122 0.38 11.36 1.20
N VAL A 123 -0.56 11.46 2.14
CA VAL A 123 -1.83 10.71 2.10
C VAL A 123 -2.85 11.35 1.15
N MET A 124 -2.89 12.69 1.07
CA MET A 124 -3.87 13.46 0.29
C MET A 124 -3.59 13.42 -1.22
#